data_AF-A0A4R2JH45-F1
#
_entry.id   AF-A0A4R2JH45-F1
#
_cell.length_a   1.000
_cell.length_b   1.000
_cell.length_c   1.000
_cell.angle_alpha   90.00
_cell.angle_beta   90.00
_cell.angle_gamma   90.00
#
_symmetry.space_group_name_H-M   'P 1'
#
loop_
_entity.id
_entity.type
_entity.pdbx_description
1 polymer ?
#
loop_
_entity_poly.entity_id
_entity_poly.type
_entity_poly.pdbx_seq_one_letter_code
_entity_poly.pdbx_strand_id
1 'polypeptide(L)'
;MIFAVALSWLGFFVHNVADLPGQTILSPESLYPTILYLALVAAWFTSARRVVERVLLGWVLLNLVGGAIVSVLPLPFLPFHPEQTLYHYSFHVLYAILQVPALVVLRRRLVTQP
;
A
#
# COMPACT_ATOMS: atom_id res chain seq x y z
N MET A 1 9.78 11.25 -3.77
CA MET A 1 9.74 9.77 -3.79
C MET A 1 9.45 9.24 -2.40
N ILE A 2 10.37 9.40 -1.45
CA ILE A 2 10.25 8.90 -0.07
C ILE A 2 8.93 9.33 0.59
N PHE A 3 8.60 10.63 0.59
CA PHE A 3 7.35 11.12 1.18
C PHE A 3 6.10 10.47 0.59
N ALA A 4 6.06 10.29 -0.74
CA ALA A 4 4.94 9.65 -1.40
C ALA A 4 4.81 8.16 -1.02
N VAL A 5 5.95 7.45 -0.93
CA VAL A 5 5.99 6.06 -0.45
C VAL A 5 5.59 5.96 1.03
N ALA A 6 5.99 6.93 1.86
CA ALA A 6 5.60 6.99 3.27
C ALA A 6 4.09 7.20 3.45
N LEU A 7 3.44 8.02 2.60
CA LEU A 7 1.99 8.15 2.59
C LEU A 7 1.30 6.84 2.19
N SER A 8 1.81 6.15 1.17
CA SER A 8 1.32 4.84 0.73
C SER A 8 1.40 3.80 1.86
N TRP A 9 2.54 3.73 2.56
CA TRP A 9 2.70 2.89 3.76
C TRP A 9 1.76 3.30 4.91
N LEU A 10 1.62 4.60 5.17
CA LEU A 10 0.73 5.10 6.23
C LEU A 10 -0.71 4.68 5.98
N GLY A 11 -1.19 4.81 4.73
CA GLY A 11 -2.54 4.38 4.37
C GLY A 11 -2.75 2.88 4.59
N PHE A 12 -1.76 2.07 4.23
CA PHE A 12 -1.76 0.62 4.49
C PHE A 12 -1.81 0.31 5.99
N PHE A 13 -0.95 0.95 6.79
CA PHE A 13 -0.87 0.68 8.23
C PHE A 13 -2.14 1.11 8.96
N VAL A 14 -2.65 2.30 8.66
CA VAL A 14 -3.90 2.82 9.26
C VAL A 14 -5.09 1.94 8.86
N HIS A 15 -5.14 1.46 7.61
CA HIS A 15 -6.12 0.47 7.19
C HIS A 15 -6.06 -0.79 8.06
N ASN A 16 -4.88 -1.39 8.22
CA ASN A 16 -4.76 -2.63 9.00
C ASN A 16 -5.17 -2.46 10.46
N VAL A 17 -4.80 -1.34 11.09
CA VAL A 17 -5.20 -1.03 12.47
C VAL A 17 -6.71 -0.87 12.59
N ALA A 18 -7.37 -0.29 11.58
CA ALA A 18 -8.81 -0.14 11.58
C ALA A 18 -9.55 -1.46 11.30
N ASP A 19 -9.03 -2.28 10.40
CA ASP A 19 -9.70 -3.51 9.93
C ASP A 19 -9.51 -4.71 10.84
N LEU A 20 -8.37 -4.79 11.52
CA LEU A 20 -7.99 -5.94 12.32
C LEU A 20 -7.80 -5.50 13.78
N PRO A 21 -8.69 -5.93 14.70
CA PRO A 21 -8.61 -5.56 16.10
C PRO A 21 -7.28 -5.96 16.74
N GLY A 22 -6.68 -5.06 17.52
CA GLY A 22 -5.46 -5.34 18.29
C GLY A 22 -4.16 -5.38 17.46
N GLN A 23 -4.20 -4.96 16.19
CA GLN A 23 -2.99 -4.84 15.38
C GLN A 23 -2.03 -3.78 15.94
N THR A 24 -0.75 -4.08 15.85
CA THR A 24 0.35 -3.15 16.13
C THR A 24 1.32 -3.18 14.95
N ILE A 25 2.32 -2.30 14.95
CA ILE A 25 3.39 -2.34 13.94
C ILE A 25 4.20 -3.65 13.96
N LEU A 26 4.16 -4.38 15.09
CA LEU A 26 4.87 -5.66 15.25
C LEU A 26 4.02 -6.87 14.80
N SER A 27 2.72 -6.67 14.57
CA SER A 27 1.86 -7.74 14.05
C SER A 27 2.33 -8.14 12.64
N PRO A 28 2.35 -9.43 12.29
CA PRO A 28 2.87 -9.91 11.01
C PRO A 28 2.31 -9.19 9.78
N GLU A 29 1.01 -8.89 9.81
CA GLU A 29 0.28 -8.22 8.73
C GLU A 29 0.78 -6.79 8.50
N SER A 30 1.32 -6.14 9.53
CA SER A 30 1.88 -4.79 9.44
C SER A 30 3.40 -4.81 9.31
N LEU A 31 4.08 -5.70 10.03
CA LEU A 31 5.53 -5.77 10.13
C LEU A 31 6.18 -6.16 8.81
N TYR A 32 5.76 -7.26 8.18
CA TYR A 32 6.41 -7.72 6.94
C TYR A 32 6.26 -6.71 5.79
N PRO A 33 5.07 -6.14 5.55
CA PRO A 33 4.94 -5.05 4.58
C PRO A 33 5.77 -3.82 4.94
N THR A 34 5.83 -3.44 6.23
CA THR A 34 6.67 -2.32 6.68
C THR A 34 8.14 -2.58 6.37
N ILE A 35 8.66 -3.77 6.67
CA ILE A 35 10.04 -4.15 6.33
C ILE A 35 10.26 -4.08 4.82
N LEU A 36 9.31 -4.56 4.00
CA LEU A 36 9.40 -4.48 2.55
C LEU A 36 9.47 -3.02 2.06
N TYR A 37 8.60 -2.13 2.57
CA TYR A 37 8.65 -0.71 2.26
C TYR A 37 10.02 -0.10 2.61
N LEU A 38 10.54 -0.37 3.81
CA LEU A 38 11.83 0.13 4.27
C LEU A 38 12.99 -0.42 3.42
N ALA A 39 12.98 -1.71 3.12
CA ALA A 39 14.00 -2.37 2.31
C ALA A 39 14.02 -1.79 0.88
N LEU A 40 12.85 -1.57 0.28
CA LEU A 40 12.75 -0.95 -1.05
C LEU A 40 13.20 0.51 -1.01
N VAL A 41 12.83 1.29 0.00
CA VAL A 41 13.32 2.68 0.15
C VAL A 41 14.84 2.70 0.31
N ALA A 42 15.42 1.80 1.10
CA ALA A 42 16.87 1.70 1.26
C ALA A 42 17.56 1.28 -0.04
N ALA A 43 17.04 0.26 -0.73
CA ALA A 43 17.58 -0.23 -1.99
C ALA A 43 17.52 0.83 -3.12
N TRP A 44 16.60 1.79 -3.02
CA TRP A 44 16.47 2.88 -4.00
C TRP A 44 17.72 3.79 -4.07
N PHE A 45 18.55 3.82 -3.03
CA PHE A 45 19.82 4.57 -3.01
C PHE A 45 20.99 3.86 -3.71
N THR A 46 20.74 2.68 -4.30
CA THR A 46 21.76 1.88 -4.98
C THR A 46 21.66 2.01 -6.50
N SER A 47 22.55 1.35 -7.24
CA SER A 47 22.45 1.21 -8.70
C SER A 47 21.17 0.49 -9.14
N ALA A 48 20.51 -0.26 -8.25
CA ALA A 48 19.25 -0.95 -8.53
C ALA A 48 18.01 -0.02 -8.53
N ARG A 49 18.17 1.31 -8.38
CA ARG A 49 17.07 2.28 -8.24
C ARG A 49 15.91 2.09 -9.22
N ARG A 50 16.18 1.75 -10.49
CA ARG A 50 15.14 1.61 -11.53
C ARG A 50 14.34 0.33 -11.34
N VAL A 51 14.98 -0.76 -10.93
CA VAL A 51 14.30 -2.01 -10.59
C VAL A 51 13.43 -1.78 -9.36
N VAL A 52 13.98 -1.12 -8.34
CA VAL A 52 13.25 -0.76 -7.11
C VAL A 52 12.03 0.11 -7.40
N GLU A 53 12.14 1.11 -8.29
CA GLU A 53 10.99 1.93 -8.71
C GLU A 53 9.89 1.07 -9.37
N ARG A 54 10.24 0.09 -10.20
CA ARG A 54 9.25 -0.83 -10.80
C ARG A 54 8.59 -1.73 -9.76
N VAL A 55 9.37 -2.27 -8.83
CA VAL A 55 8.85 -3.11 -7.74
C VAL A 55 7.94 -2.30 -6.82
N LEU A 56 8.33 -1.08 -6.44
CA LEU A 56 7.48 -0.17 -5.67
C LEU A 56 6.20 0.20 -6.43
N LEU A 57 6.26 0.40 -7.75
CA LEU A 57 5.06 0.66 -8.54
C LEU A 57 4.11 -0.54 -8.51
N GLY A 58 4.63 -1.75 -8.73
CA GLY A 58 3.85 -2.98 -8.63
C GLY A 58 3.26 -3.17 -7.23
N TRP A 59 4.03 -2.89 -6.18
CA TRP A 59 3.58 -2.95 -4.80
C TRP A 59 2.46 -1.94 -4.52
N VAL A 60 2.61 -0.68 -4.91
CA VAL A 60 1.56 0.36 -4.75
C VAL A 60 0.30 -0.03 -5.53
N LEU A 61 0.43 -0.60 -6.73
CA LEU A 61 -0.70 -1.08 -7.52
C LEU A 61 -1.40 -2.27 -6.85
N LEU A 62 -0.65 -3.20 -6.25
CA LEU A 62 -1.23 -4.30 -5.48
C LEU A 62 -2.02 -3.79 -4.28
N ASN A 63 -1.47 -2.82 -3.54
CA ASN A 63 -2.13 -2.21 -2.38
C ASN A 63 -3.39 -1.43 -2.81
N LEU A 64 -3.33 -0.67 -3.90
CA LEU A 64 -4.49 0.05 -4.42
C LEU A 64 -5.57 -0.88 -4.97
N VAL A 65 -5.22 -1.74 -5.93
CA VAL A 65 -6.18 -2.56 -6.67
C VAL A 65 -6.63 -3.73 -5.82
N GLY A 66 -5.69 -4.52 -5.30
CA GLY A 66 -5.99 -5.69 -4.47
C GLY A 66 -6.48 -5.29 -3.08
N GLY A 67 -5.70 -4.46 -2.40
CA GLY A 67 -5.91 -4.12 -1.00
C GLY A 67 -7.05 -3.13 -0.74
N ALA A 68 -7.20 -2.08 -1.56
CA ALA A 68 -8.17 -1.02 -1.29
C ALA A 68 -9.48 -1.17 -2.08
N ILE A 69 -9.42 -1.71 -3.30
CA ILE A 69 -10.59 -1.80 -4.20
C ILE A 69 -11.19 -3.21 -4.19
N VAL A 70 -10.42 -4.22 -4.58
CA VAL A 70 -10.94 -5.58 -4.80
C VAL A 70 -11.40 -6.23 -3.49
N SER A 71 -10.68 -5.99 -2.40
CA SER A 71 -10.98 -6.51 -1.05
C SER A 71 -12.37 -6.14 -0.51
N VAL A 72 -12.96 -5.02 -0.95
CA VAL A 72 -14.29 -4.55 -0.53
C VAL A 72 -15.39 -4.88 -1.53
N LEU A 73 -15.04 -5.47 -2.68
CA LEU A 73 -16.04 -5.88 -3.66
C LEU A 73 -16.76 -7.14 -3.18
N PRO A 74 -18.06 -7.26 -3.47
CA PRO A 74 -18.85 -8.42 -3.07
C PRO A 74 -18.57 -9.64 -3.98
N LEU A 75 -17.32 -10.10 -4.02
CA LEU A 75 -16.89 -11.22 -4.86
C LEU A 75 -16.99 -12.54 -4.08
N PRO A 76 -17.55 -13.61 -4.67
CA PRO A 76 -17.90 -14.83 -3.94
C PRO A 76 -16.70 -15.63 -3.42
N PHE A 77 -15.50 -15.34 -3.90
CA PHE A 77 -14.26 -16.02 -3.50
C PHE A 77 -13.45 -15.23 -2.45
N LEU A 78 -13.90 -14.03 -2.07
CA LEU A 78 -13.25 -13.23 -1.04
C LEU A 78 -13.94 -13.44 0.33
N PRO A 79 -13.18 -13.38 1.43
CA PRO A 79 -13.79 -13.41 2.76
C PRO A 79 -14.62 -12.15 2.97
N PHE A 80 -15.91 -12.30 3.28
CA PHE A 80 -16.81 -11.21 3.67
C PHE A 80 -16.64 -10.79 5.14
N HIS A 81 -15.41 -10.91 5.66
CA HIS A 81 -15.01 -10.44 6.97
C HIS A 81 -13.87 -9.43 6.81
N PRO A 82 -13.88 -8.31 7.54
CA PRO A 82 -14.84 -7.92 8.58
C PRO A 82 -16.21 -7.49 8.01
N GLU A 83 -17.15 -7.18 8.92
CA GLU A 83 -18.47 -6.66 8.54
C GLU A 83 -18.33 -5.42 7.65
N GLN A 84 -19.06 -5.44 6.53
CA GLN A 84 -19.07 -4.41 5.51
C GLN A 84 -19.85 -3.18 6.00
N THR A 85 -19.17 -2.34 6.77
CA THR A 85 -19.73 -1.14 7.41
C THR A 85 -19.22 0.15 6.77
N LEU A 86 -19.88 1.28 7.04
CA LEU A 86 -19.37 2.59 6.63
C LEU A 86 -17.98 2.88 7.20
N TYR A 87 -17.71 2.40 8.42
CA TYR A 87 -16.38 2.50 9.04
C TYR A 87 -15.34 1.78 8.19
N HIS A 88 -15.53 0.49 7.90
CA HIS A 88 -14.66 -0.31 7.03
C HIS A 88 -14.42 0.38 5.67
N TYR A 89 -15.49 0.75 4.97
CA TYR A 89 -15.38 1.40 3.65
C TYR A 89 -14.62 2.73 3.69
N SER A 90 -14.80 3.54 4.74
CA SER A 90 -14.10 4.82 4.86
C SER A 90 -12.58 4.66 4.98
N PHE A 91 -12.10 3.63 5.68
CA PHE A 91 -10.67 3.31 5.77
C PHE A 91 -10.13 2.75 4.46
N HIS A 92 -10.92 1.99 3.70
CA HIS A 92 -10.54 1.59 2.34
C HIS A 92 -10.42 2.78 1.38
N VAL A 93 -11.32 3.76 1.46
CA VAL A 93 -11.23 5.00 0.68
C VAL A 93 -9.97 5.79 1.05
N LEU A 94 -9.72 5.97 2.35
CA LEU A 94 -8.51 6.65 2.83
C LEU A 94 -7.25 5.94 2.34
N TYR A 95 -7.23 4.61 2.46
CA TYR A 95 -6.14 3.76 2.01
C TYR A 95 -5.87 3.93 0.51
N ALA A 96 -6.92 3.89 -0.33
CA ALA A 96 -6.82 4.11 -1.77
C ALA A 96 -6.26 5.50 -2.11
N ILE A 97 -6.78 6.56 -1.47
CA ILE A 97 -6.33 7.94 -1.69
C ILE A 97 -4.84 8.08 -1.37
N LEU A 98 -4.38 7.48 -0.27
CA LEU A 98 -2.98 7.55 0.15
C LEU A 98 -2.02 6.76 -0.76
N GLN A 99 -2.52 5.87 -1.63
CA GLN A 99 -1.69 5.24 -2.68
C GLN A 99 -1.39 6.18 -3.86
N VAL A 100 -2.28 7.14 -4.14
CA VAL A 100 -2.23 7.98 -5.35
C VAL A 100 -0.94 8.78 -5.48
N PRO A 101 -0.40 9.45 -4.44
CA PRO A 101 0.86 10.18 -4.55
C PRO A 101 2.02 9.28 -5.00
N ALA A 102 2.15 8.09 -4.41
CA ALA A 102 3.21 7.14 -4.76
C ALA A 102 3.06 6.69 -6.22
N LEU A 103 1.84 6.32 -6.63
CA LEU A 103 1.53 5.91 -8.01
C LEU A 103 1.94 6.97 -9.03
N VAL A 104 1.55 8.24 -8.80
CA VAL A 104 1.87 9.36 -9.70
C VAL A 104 3.37 9.60 -9.77
N VAL A 105 4.06 9.67 -8.63
CA VAL A 105 5.51 9.91 -8.59
C VAL A 105 6.28 8.78 -9.28
N LEU A 106 5.95 7.52 -8.97
CA LEU A 106 6.60 6.36 -9.56
C LEU A 106 6.40 6.28 -11.07
N ARG A 107 5.15 6.44 -11.53
CA ARG A 107 4.84 6.46 -12.97
C ARG A 107 5.63 7.55 -13.69
N ARG A 108 5.67 8.77 -13.14
CA ARG A 108 6.43 9.88 -13.75
C ARG A 108 7.92 9.53 -13.85
N ARG A 109 8.54 9.05 -12.77
CA ARG A 109 9.98 8.69 -12.77
C ARG A 109 10.31 7.59 -13.78
N LEU A 110 9.45 6.59 -13.92
CA LEU A 110 9.66 5.50 -14.87
C LEU A 110 9.49 5.91 -16.32
N VAL A 111 8.59 6.86 -16.61
CA VAL A 111 8.30 7.33 -17.97
C VAL A 111 9.25 8.45 -18.41
N THR A 112 9.58 9.41 -17.54
CA THR A 112 10.27 10.65 -17.93
C THR A 112 11.76 10.70 -17.61
N GLN A 113 12.28 9.78 -16.80
CA GLN A 113 13.70 9.77 -16.41
C GLN A 113 14.33 8.42 -16.78
N PRO A 114 14.68 8.15 -18.05
CA PRO A 114 15.26 6.87 -18.51
C PRO A 114 16.42 6.37 -17.65
#